data_AF-A0A931R5M9-F1
#
_entry.id   AF-A0A931R5M9-F1
#
_cell.length_a   1.000
_cell.length_b   1.000
_cell.length_c   1.000
_cell.angle_alpha   90.00
_cell.angle_beta   90.00
_cell.angle_gamma   90.00
#
_symmetry.space_group_name_H-M   'P 1'
#
loop_
_entity.id
_entity.type
_entity.pdbx_description
1 polymer ?
#
loop_
_entity_poly.entity_id
_entity_poly.type
_entity_poly.pdbx_seq_one_letter_code
_entity_poly.pdbx_strand_id
1 'polypeptide(L)'
;MPRRWDRLMSFLFIGVVALAAGCATQQELTPMQAAETPLIAKGRALFNDVKLSADGKWSCATCHPNHGHTNNKTYVGLDVVPDGDPKGRSTPTLWGAATRQAFSWAGTAPSLQANMRGIIVNRMKGPEPSPDTLVALEAYVRSLGYPPNPNLNADGTPSPAAPTAAKRGYAVFRRAGCQACHLPPTFDKKDVEDVLAGGKFKVPSLRVVSHTAPYFHDGRFATLEQAVRYMWEYQQKAGTTEKLTEGDLRDLVEFLRVL
;
A
#
# COMPACT_ATOMS: atom_id res chain seq x y z
N MET A 1 -12.74 -58.70 54.83
CA MET A 1 -11.36 -58.18 54.92
C MET A 1 -10.60 -58.59 53.66
N PRO A 2 -10.05 -57.65 52.86
CA PRO A 2 -9.67 -57.90 51.46
C PRO A 2 -8.15 -58.05 51.26
N ARG A 3 -7.73 -58.79 50.22
CA ARG A 3 -6.46 -58.60 49.46
C ARG A 3 -6.56 -59.41 48.15
N ARG A 4 -6.80 -58.71 47.04
CA ARG A 4 -5.81 -58.30 46.00
C ARG A 4 -5.35 -59.46 45.13
N TRP A 5 -6.06 -59.65 44.01
CA TRP A 5 -5.62 -60.38 42.83
C TRP A 5 -5.75 -59.46 41.61
N ASP A 6 -4.79 -59.61 40.72
CA ASP A 6 -4.44 -58.77 39.58
C ASP A 6 -5.60 -58.42 38.64
N ARG A 7 -5.68 -57.14 38.27
CA ARG A 7 -6.28 -56.72 37.00
C ARG A 7 -5.42 -55.65 36.32
N LEU A 8 -4.96 -56.03 35.14
CA LEU A 8 -4.25 -55.25 34.15
C LEU A 8 -4.91 -53.88 33.92
N MET A 9 -4.17 -52.79 34.10
CA MET A 9 -4.52 -51.49 33.54
C MET A 9 -3.88 -51.35 32.16
N SER A 10 -4.67 -51.59 31.11
CA SER A 10 -4.34 -51.15 29.76
C SER A 10 -4.45 -49.63 29.70
N PHE A 11 -3.32 -48.94 29.64
CA PHE A 11 -3.28 -47.51 29.31
C PHE A 11 -3.34 -47.35 27.79
N LEU A 12 -4.50 -46.98 27.27
CA LEU A 12 -4.63 -46.46 25.91
C LEU A 12 -3.99 -45.05 25.90
N PHE A 13 -2.79 -44.91 25.34
CA PHE A 13 -2.23 -43.62 24.98
C PHE A 13 -2.92 -43.11 23.72
N ILE A 14 -3.91 -42.24 23.87
CA ILE A 14 -4.42 -41.43 22.76
C ILE A 14 -3.37 -40.35 22.49
N GLY A 15 -2.51 -40.59 21.50
CA GLY A 15 -1.56 -39.59 21.01
C GLY A 15 -2.33 -38.45 20.34
N VAL A 16 -2.38 -37.29 20.97
CA VAL A 16 -2.82 -36.05 20.33
C VAL A 16 -1.70 -35.60 19.39
N VAL A 17 -1.88 -35.84 18.10
CA VAL A 17 -1.03 -35.23 17.06
C VAL A 17 -1.42 -33.77 16.96
N ALA A 18 -0.66 -32.89 17.62
CA ALA A 18 -0.74 -31.47 17.39
C ALA A 18 -0.24 -31.16 15.98
N LEU A 19 -1.16 -30.87 15.06
CA LEU A 19 -0.85 -30.29 13.76
C LEU A 19 -0.29 -28.88 14.02
N ALA A 20 1.04 -28.76 13.96
CA ALA A 20 1.70 -27.47 13.90
C ALA A 20 1.28 -26.78 12.60
N ALA A 21 0.41 -25.78 12.72
CA ALA A 21 0.14 -24.84 11.64
C ALA A 21 1.46 -24.15 11.29
N GLY A 22 1.98 -24.46 10.10
CA GLY A 22 3.18 -23.81 9.59
C GLY A 22 2.95 -22.30 9.51
N CYS A 23 3.75 -21.53 10.25
CA CYS A 23 3.94 -20.11 9.99
C CYS A 23 4.48 -19.97 8.58
N ALA A 24 3.60 -19.61 7.63
CA ALA A 24 4.04 -19.12 6.34
C ALA A 24 4.80 -17.82 6.59
N THR A 25 6.13 -17.85 6.44
CA THR A 25 6.96 -16.66 6.38
C THR A 25 6.47 -15.80 5.22
N GLN A 26 5.92 -14.62 5.52
CA GLN A 26 5.64 -13.62 4.49
C GLN A 26 6.98 -13.30 3.81
N GLN A 27 7.15 -13.74 2.57
CA GLN A 27 8.31 -13.38 1.77
C GLN A 27 8.35 -11.86 1.67
N GLU A 28 9.48 -11.27 2.06
CA GLU A 28 9.67 -9.83 2.03
C GLU A 28 9.52 -9.35 0.57
N LEU A 29 8.59 -8.43 0.32
CA LEU A 29 8.36 -7.90 -1.01
C LEU A 29 9.52 -6.97 -1.40
N THR A 30 10.16 -7.26 -2.52
CA THR A 30 11.21 -6.41 -3.09
C THR A 30 10.71 -5.81 -4.40
N PRO A 31 10.83 -4.48 -4.60
CA PRO A 31 10.45 -3.87 -5.87
C PRO A 31 11.39 -4.33 -6.98
N MET A 32 10.87 -4.47 -8.20
CA MET A 32 11.75 -4.50 -9.36
C MET A 32 12.53 -3.19 -9.42
N GLN A 33 13.83 -3.25 -9.71
CA GLN A 33 14.66 -2.07 -9.91
C GLN A 33 15.21 -2.07 -11.33
N ALA A 34 15.19 -0.90 -11.98
CA ALA A 34 15.93 -0.72 -13.22
C ALA A 34 17.43 -0.95 -12.99
N ALA A 35 18.16 -1.28 -14.07
CA ALA A 35 19.61 -1.45 -14.01
C ALA A 35 20.27 -0.20 -13.39
N GLU A 36 21.18 -0.43 -12.44
CA GLU A 36 21.83 0.66 -11.73
C GLU A 36 22.74 1.46 -12.67
N THR A 37 22.45 2.76 -12.80
CA THR A 37 23.30 3.75 -13.48
C THR A 37 23.96 4.66 -12.45
N PRO A 38 25.04 5.39 -12.80
CA PRO A 38 25.64 6.37 -11.88
C PRO A 38 24.65 7.41 -11.35
N LEU A 39 23.66 7.80 -12.17
CA LEU A 39 22.63 8.76 -11.78
C LEU A 39 21.64 8.15 -10.75
N ILE A 40 21.23 6.90 -10.97
CA ILE A 40 20.38 6.15 -10.02
C ILE A 40 21.13 5.94 -8.70
N ALA A 41 22.42 5.59 -8.75
CA ALA A 41 23.27 5.41 -7.58
C ALA A 41 23.39 6.73 -6.77
N LYS A 42 23.62 7.86 -7.45
CA LYS A 42 23.64 9.19 -6.84
C LYS A 42 22.28 9.51 -6.19
N GLY A 43 21.19 9.25 -6.88
CA GLY A 43 19.84 9.42 -6.35
C GLY A 43 19.57 8.58 -5.11
N ARG A 44 19.99 7.32 -5.11
CA ARG A 44 19.87 6.43 -3.95
C ARG A 44 20.67 6.94 -2.75
N ALA A 45 21.89 7.43 -2.97
CA ALA A 45 22.68 8.03 -1.89
C ALA A 45 21.96 9.26 -1.29
N LEU A 46 21.48 10.18 -2.14
CA LEU A 46 20.71 11.36 -1.71
C LEU A 46 19.41 10.98 -0.99
N PHE A 47 18.71 9.94 -1.44
CA PHE A 47 17.47 9.46 -0.82
C PHE A 47 17.66 9.02 0.64
N ASN A 48 18.87 8.58 0.99
CA ASN A 48 19.26 8.18 2.33
C ASN A 48 19.99 9.30 3.11
N ASP A 49 20.26 10.46 2.49
CA ASP A 49 21.03 11.54 3.09
C ASP A 49 20.14 12.42 3.98
N VAL A 50 20.45 12.45 5.27
CA VAL A 50 19.74 13.27 6.26
C VAL A 50 20.01 14.77 6.11
N LYS A 51 21.05 15.17 5.36
CA LYS A 51 21.38 16.58 5.08
C LYS A 51 20.31 17.31 4.27
N LEU A 52 19.36 16.57 3.68
CA LEU A 52 18.17 17.16 3.03
C LEU A 52 17.13 17.66 4.03
N SER A 53 17.29 17.39 5.34
CA SER A 53 16.45 17.95 6.41
C SER A 53 17.18 19.03 7.18
N ALA A 54 16.46 20.04 7.69
CA ALA A 54 17.08 21.15 8.41
C ALA A 54 17.78 20.73 9.70
N ASP A 55 17.25 19.73 10.40
CA ASP A 55 17.79 19.24 11.67
C ASP A 55 18.77 18.07 11.50
N GLY A 56 19.01 17.62 10.26
CA GLY A 56 19.88 16.50 9.96
C GLY A 56 19.40 15.15 10.50
N LYS A 57 18.10 15.00 10.81
CA LYS A 57 17.54 13.76 11.39
C LYS A 57 16.72 12.95 10.41
N TRP A 58 16.28 13.53 9.31
CA TRP A 58 15.33 12.91 8.38
C TRP A 58 15.90 12.77 6.98
N SER A 59 15.72 11.60 6.39
CA SER A 59 15.94 11.35 4.96
C SER A 59 14.64 10.88 4.32
N CYS A 60 14.60 10.79 2.99
CA CYS A 60 13.46 10.19 2.30
C CYS A 60 13.20 8.76 2.80
N ALA A 61 14.28 7.99 3.04
CA ALA A 61 14.24 6.62 3.54
C ALA A 61 13.66 6.47 4.95
N THR A 62 13.60 7.53 5.75
CA THR A 62 12.99 7.48 7.09
C THR A 62 11.48 7.23 7.01
N CYS A 63 10.81 7.92 6.08
CA CYS A 63 9.38 7.72 5.81
C CYS A 63 9.16 6.62 4.76
N HIS A 64 10.10 6.49 3.82
CA HIS A 64 10.02 5.55 2.72
C HIS A 64 11.14 4.48 2.73
N PRO A 65 11.14 3.57 3.72
CA PRO A 65 12.16 2.53 3.87
C PRO A 65 12.08 1.47 2.76
N ASN A 66 12.94 0.45 2.80
CA ASN A 66 12.86 -0.72 1.89
C ASN A 66 12.82 -0.34 0.41
N HIS A 67 13.78 0.48 -0.02
CA HIS A 67 13.85 1.01 -1.38
C HIS A 67 12.59 1.78 -1.78
N GLY A 68 12.15 2.71 -0.94
CA GLY A 68 11.03 3.60 -1.26
C GLY A 68 9.65 2.99 -1.03
N HIS A 69 9.52 1.94 -0.22
CA HIS A 69 8.22 1.52 0.29
C HIS A 69 7.66 2.55 1.28
N THR A 70 6.66 2.20 2.07
CA THR A 70 6.13 3.05 3.14
C THR A 70 6.49 2.48 4.50
N ASN A 71 6.69 3.36 5.49
CA ASN A 71 6.83 2.97 6.88
C ASN A 71 5.48 2.78 7.59
N ASN A 72 4.36 2.92 6.85
CA ASN A 72 3.00 2.73 7.35
C ASN A 72 2.64 3.63 8.53
N LYS A 73 3.19 4.85 8.57
CA LYS A 73 2.86 5.87 9.58
C LYS A 73 2.09 7.06 8.98
N THR A 74 1.28 7.65 9.85
CA THR A 74 0.53 8.88 9.61
C THR A 74 1.25 10.07 10.24
N TYR A 75 1.36 11.18 9.51
CA TYR A 75 2.16 12.33 9.92
C TYR A 75 1.44 13.66 9.80
N VAL A 76 1.64 14.54 10.79
CA VAL A 76 1.40 15.99 10.67
C VAL A 76 2.75 16.68 10.69
N GLY A 77 3.15 17.30 9.58
CA GLY A 77 4.54 17.73 9.42
C GLY A 77 5.48 16.52 9.46
N LEU A 78 6.39 16.47 10.45
CA LEU A 78 7.29 15.34 10.73
C LEU A 78 6.88 14.54 11.97
N ASP A 79 5.85 14.97 12.69
CA ASP A 79 5.37 14.29 13.88
C ASP A 79 4.49 13.11 13.48
N VAL A 80 4.82 11.92 14.01
CA VAL A 80 3.94 10.75 13.89
C VAL A 80 2.71 10.99 14.76
N VAL A 81 1.53 10.91 14.16
CA VAL A 81 0.24 11.08 14.84
C VAL A 81 -0.54 9.77 14.86
N PRO A 82 -1.54 9.63 15.74
CA PRO A 82 -2.46 8.50 15.69
C PRO A 82 -3.16 8.39 14.34
N ASP A 83 -3.43 7.16 13.94
CA ASP A 83 -4.21 6.86 12.75
C ASP A 83 -5.63 7.43 12.85
N GLY A 84 -6.11 8.02 11.76
CA GLY A 84 -7.39 8.74 11.70
C GLY A 84 -7.36 10.19 12.17
N ASP A 85 -6.18 10.75 12.47
CA ASP A 85 -6.06 12.21 12.69
C ASP A 85 -6.49 12.96 11.41
N PRO A 86 -7.50 13.84 11.45
CA PRO A 86 -8.00 14.55 10.27
C PRO A 86 -6.96 15.42 9.55
N LYS A 87 -5.94 15.88 10.28
CA LYS A 87 -4.81 16.65 9.75
C LYS A 87 -3.67 15.73 9.28
N GLY A 88 -3.67 14.48 9.70
CA GLY A 88 -2.68 13.47 9.40
C GLY A 88 -2.62 13.11 7.92
N ARG A 89 -1.41 12.79 7.45
CA ARG A 89 -1.18 12.23 6.12
C ARG A 89 -0.32 10.99 6.18
N SER A 90 -0.90 9.85 5.80
CA SER A 90 -0.22 8.56 5.67
C SER A 90 0.82 8.60 4.58
N THR A 91 1.95 7.96 4.82
CA THR A 91 3.03 7.88 3.84
C THR A 91 2.66 6.89 2.72
N PRO A 92 2.55 7.32 1.46
CA PRO A 92 2.31 6.38 0.35
C PRO A 92 3.59 5.61 0.00
N THR A 93 3.47 4.39 -0.51
CA THR A 93 4.60 3.72 -1.17
C THR A 93 5.07 4.52 -2.39
N LEU A 94 6.37 4.49 -2.69
CA LEU A 94 6.95 5.06 -3.91
C LEU A 94 7.12 4.02 -5.03
N TRP A 95 6.96 2.72 -4.75
CA TRP A 95 7.05 1.68 -5.79
C TRP A 95 6.09 1.93 -6.95
N GLY A 96 6.59 1.81 -8.18
CA GLY A 96 5.83 2.15 -9.39
C GLY A 96 5.67 3.65 -9.63
N ALA A 97 6.49 4.52 -9.01
CA ALA A 97 6.39 5.97 -9.20
C ALA A 97 6.51 6.41 -10.67
N ALA A 98 7.25 5.65 -11.49
CA ALA A 98 7.41 5.95 -12.91
C ALA A 98 6.09 5.95 -13.68
N THR A 99 5.11 5.14 -13.27
CA THR A 99 3.85 4.95 -13.99
C THR A 99 2.66 5.65 -13.34
N ARG A 100 2.87 6.39 -12.23
CA ARG A 100 1.82 7.16 -11.56
C ARG A 100 1.36 8.36 -12.38
N GLN A 101 0.07 8.64 -12.31
CA GLN A 101 -0.53 9.78 -13.03
C GLN A 101 -0.40 11.12 -12.28
N ALA A 102 -0.32 11.08 -10.94
CA ALA A 102 -0.15 12.25 -10.09
C ALA A 102 0.53 11.91 -8.76
N PHE A 103 1.06 12.94 -8.08
CA PHE A 103 1.86 12.82 -6.86
C PHE A 103 1.21 13.57 -5.70
N SER A 104 1.58 13.18 -4.47
CA SER A 104 0.97 13.62 -3.19
C SER A 104 -0.51 13.23 -3.03
N TRP A 105 -1.04 13.40 -1.82
CA TRP A 105 -2.47 13.27 -1.54
C TRP A 105 -3.29 14.41 -2.15
N ALA A 106 -2.71 15.61 -2.27
CA ALA A 106 -3.38 16.77 -2.85
C ALA A 106 -3.51 16.68 -4.38
N GLY A 107 -2.62 15.93 -5.06
CA GLY A 107 -2.66 15.77 -6.51
C GLY A 107 -2.28 17.02 -7.32
N THR A 108 -1.86 18.11 -6.68
CA THR A 108 -1.64 19.41 -7.32
C THR A 108 -0.20 19.63 -7.80
N ALA A 109 0.73 18.73 -7.47
CA ALA A 109 2.13 18.89 -7.87
C ALA A 109 2.28 18.73 -9.40
N PRO A 110 2.89 19.70 -10.11
CA PRO A 110 2.97 19.66 -11.57
C PRO A 110 3.97 18.62 -12.10
N SER A 111 4.89 18.15 -11.25
CA SER A 111 5.86 17.11 -11.57
C SER A 111 6.32 16.37 -10.31
N LEU A 112 7.00 15.23 -10.50
CA LEU A 112 7.61 14.50 -9.39
C LEU A 112 8.69 15.33 -8.68
N GLN A 113 9.51 16.06 -9.45
CA GLN A 113 10.51 16.98 -8.89
C GLN A 113 9.88 18.10 -8.06
N ALA A 114 8.79 18.70 -8.55
CA ALA A 114 8.07 19.73 -7.79
C ALA A 114 7.52 19.18 -6.47
N ASN A 115 6.99 17.95 -6.50
CA ASN A 115 6.58 17.25 -5.28
C ASN A 115 7.76 17.00 -4.33
N MET A 116 8.88 16.47 -4.83
CA MET A 116 10.10 16.21 -4.03
C MET A 116 10.63 17.48 -3.38
N ARG A 117 10.76 18.58 -4.15
CA ARG A 117 11.13 19.90 -3.65
C ARG A 117 10.19 20.35 -2.54
N GLY A 118 8.88 20.20 -2.75
CA GLY A 118 7.87 20.54 -1.75
C GLY A 118 8.04 19.76 -0.44
N ILE A 119 8.39 18.48 -0.50
CA ILE A 119 8.69 17.68 0.70
C ILE A 119 9.97 18.16 1.39
N ILE A 120 11.05 18.39 0.65
CA ILE A 120 12.33 18.86 1.20
C ILE A 120 12.13 20.21 1.93
N VAL A 121 11.57 21.19 1.23
CA VAL A 121 11.48 22.58 1.74
C VAL A 121 10.34 22.72 2.76
N ASN A 122 9.15 22.19 2.48
CA ASN A 122 7.99 22.49 3.32
C ASN A 122 7.81 21.49 4.46
N ARG A 123 8.16 20.21 4.25
CA ARG A 123 7.96 19.15 5.26
C ARG A 123 9.21 18.91 6.09
N MET A 124 10.33 18.63 5.42
CA MET A 124 11.63 18.37 6.07
C MET A 124 12.35 19.66 6.50
N LYS A 125 11.82 20.83 6.11
CA LYS A 125 12.37 22.16 6.37
C LYS A 125 13.81 22.34 5.89
N GLY A 126 14.25 21.49 4.95
CA GLY A 126 15.59 21.52 4.39
C GLY A 126 15.83 22.70 3.45
N PRO A 127 17.07 22.84 2.97
CA PRO A 127 17.43 23.88 2.01
C PRO A 127 16.76 23.63 0.65
N GLU A 128 16.76 24.66 -0.20
CA GLU A 128 16.37 24.54 -1.59
C GLU A 128 17.28 23.53 -2.32
N PRO A 129 16.74 22.42 -2.86
CA PRO A 129 17.55 21.44 -3.56
C PRO A 129 18.00 21.97 -4.93
N SER A 130 19.23 21.66 -5.33
CA SER A 130 19.69 21.99 -6.69
C SER A 130 18.92 21.18 -7.75
N PRO A 131 18.85 21.66 -9.01
CA PRO A 131 18.29 20.89 -10.11
C PRO A 131 18.90 19.48 -10.25
N ASP A 132 20.23 19.36 -10.13
CA ASP A 132 20.94 18.07 -10.17
C ASP A 132 20.53 17.11 -9.06
N THR A 133 20.22 17.65 -7.87
CA THR A 133 19.73 16.85 -6.74
C THR A 133 18.36 16.27 -7.07
N LEU A 134 17.45 17.09 -7.60
CA LEU A 134 16.11 16.66 -8.00
C LEU A 134 16.14 15.65 -9.15
N VAL A 135 17.00 15.85 -10.15
CA VAL A 135 17.19 14.92 -11.27
C VAL A 135 17.68 13.56 -10.78
N ALA A 136 18.67 13.52 -9.89
CA ALA A 136 19.18 12.28 -9.34
C ALA A 136 18.12 11.57 -8.47
N LEU A 137 17.44 12.29 -7.57
CA LEU A 137 16.37 11.73 -6.75
C LEU A 137 15.23 11.18 -7.61
N GLU A 138 14.81 11.91 -8.65
CA GLU A 138 13.79 11.44 -9.58
C GLU A 138 14.22 10.18 -10.32
N ALA A 139 15.46 10.11 -10.82
CA ALA A 139 15.99 8.92 -11.48
C ALA A 139 15.92 7.69 -10.57
N TYR A 140 16.30 7.85 -9.29
CA TYR A 140 16.19 6.76 -8.32
C TYR A 140 14.72 6.39 -8.04
N VAL A 141 13.86 7.35 -7.72
CA VAL A 141 12.45 7.05 -7.39
C VAL A 141 11.70 6.42 -8.58
N ARG A 142 11.98 6.86 -9.81
CA ARG A 142 11.41 6.25 -11.02
C ARG A 142 12.00 4.87 -11.32
N SER A 143 13.19 4.54 -10.83
CA SER A 143 13.75 3.20 -10.98
C SER A 143 13.02 2.13 -10.15
N LEU A 144 12.22 2.56 -9.15
CA LEU A 144 11.46 1.69 -8.26
C LEU A 144 10.18 1.21 -8.96
N GLY A 145 10.20 -0.01 -9.47
CA GLY A 145 9.03 -0.71 -10.01
C GLY A 145 8.16 -1.35 -8.92
N TYR A 146 7.09 -2.02 -9.34
CA TYR A 146 6.35 -2.92 -8.46
C TYR A 146 7.09 -4.26 -8.32
N PRO A 147 6.89 -5.01 -7.22
CA PRO A 147 7.32 -6.40 -7.15
C PRO A 147 6.71 -7.24 -8.28
N PRO A 148 7.39 -8.31 -8.75
CA PRO A 148 6.79 -9.25 -9.69
C PRO A 148 5.48 -9.80 -9.15
N ASN A 149 4.43 -9.77 -9.98
CA ASN A 149 3.09 -10.21 -9.57
C ASN A 149 2.53 -11.20 -10.61
N PRO A 150 2.58 -12.52 -10.33
CA PRO A 150 2.08 -13.52 -11.27
C PRO A 150 0.55 -13.50 -11.39
N ASN A 151 -0.16 -12.83 -10.47
CA ASN A 151 -1.63 -12.79 -10.45
C ASN A 151 -2.20 -11.72 -11.38
N LEU A 152 -1.37 -10.87 -12.00
CA LEU A 152 -1.84 -9.81 -12.88
C LEU A 152 -1.20 -9.89 -14.27
N ASN A 153 -2.00 -9.59 -15.28
CA ASN A 153 -1.53 -9.30 -16.62
C ASN A 153 -0.96 -7.86 -16.67
N ALA A 154 -0.26 -7.53 -17.74
CA ALA A 154 0.33 -6.19 -17.94
C ALA A 154 -0.73 -5.07 -17.97
N ASP A 155 -1.95 -5.37 -18.39
CA ASP A 155 -3.10 -4.45 -18.41
C ASP A 155 -3.78 -4.32 -17.03
N GLY A 156 -3.28 -4.98 -15.98
CA GLY A 156 -3.86 -4.96 -14.64
C GLY A 156 -5.03 -5.93 -14.42
N THR A 157 -5.48 -6.67 -15.44
CA THR A 157 -6.51 -7.70 -15.25
C THR A 157 -5.95 -8.93 -14.52
N PRO A 158 -6.77 -9.71 -13.79
CA PRO A 158 -6.33 -10.97 -13.22
C PRO A 158 -5.79 -11.95 -14.27
N SER A 159 -4.61 -12.51 -14.01
CA SER A 159 -3.99 -13.52 -14.86
C SER A 159 -4.63 -14.91 -14.66
N PRO A 160 -4.30 -15.92 -15.48
CA PRO A 160 -4.69 -17.30 -15.23
C PRO A 160 -4.22 -17.84 -13.87
N ALA A 161 -3.08 -17.38 -13.36
CA ALA A 161 -2.54 -17.80 -12.06
C ALA A 161 -3.26 -17.17 -10.86
N ALA A 162 -4.06 -16.10 -11.08
CA ALA A 162 -4.79 -15.45 -10.00
C ALA A 162 -5.79 -16.41 -9.32
N PRO A 163 -5.94 -16.33 -7.98
CA PRO A 163 -6.95 -17.08 -7.25
C PRO A 163 -8.36 -16.87 -7.81
N THR A 164 -9.19 -17.91 -7.77
CA THR A 164 -10.58 -17.84 -8.25
C THR A 164 -11.37 -16.72 -7.56
N ALA A 165 -11.16 -16.52 -6.26
CA ALA A 165 -11.80 -15.44 -5.50
C ALA A 165 -11.40 -14.05 -6.02
N ALA A 166 -10.12 -13.81 -6.30
CA ALA A 166 -9.64 -12.56 -6.88
C ALA A 166 -10.22 -12.30 -8.28
N LYS A 167 -10.37 -13.34 -9.11
CA LYS A 167 -11.03 -13.21 -10.43
C LYS A 167 -12.50 -12.80 -10.29
N ARG A 168 -13.24 -13.38 -9.34
CA ARG A 168 -14.61 -12.94 -9.00
C ARG A 168 -14.61 -11.52 -8.44
N GLY A 169 -13.65 -11.19 -7.59
CA GLY A 169 -13.47 -9.87 -7.01
C GLY A 169 -13.23 -8.79 -8.04
N TYR A 170 -12.48 -9.08 -9.11
CA TYR A 170 -12.34 -8.15 -10.23
C TYR A 170 -13.66 -7.90 -10.97
N ALA A 171 -14.48 -8.95 -11.16
CA ALA A 171 -15.82 -8.76 -11.74
C ALA A 171 -16.70 -7.87 -10.83
N VAL A 172 -16.62 -8.06 -9.51
CA VAL A 172 -17.27 -7.19 -8.52
C VAL A 172 -16.75 -5.75 -8.61
N PHE A 173 -15.43 -5.55 -8.65
CA PHE A 173 -14.78 -4.25 -8.74
C PHE A 173 -15.29 -3.43 -9.93
N ARG A 174 -15.48 -4.09 -11.07
CA ARG A 174 -16.01 -3.48 -12.30
C ARG A 174 -17.47 -3.06 -12.16
N ARG A 175 -18.35 -4.00 -11.78
CA ARG A 175 -19.80 -3.72 -11.68
C ARG A 175 -20.12 -2.74 -10.56
N ALA A 176 -19.39 -2.79 -9.45
CA ALA A 176 -19.52 -1.87 -8.32
C ALA A 176 -19.07 -0.43 -8.62
N GLY A 177 -18.58 -0.15 -9.83
CA GLY A 177 -18.18 1.19 -10.26
C GLY A 177 -16.80 1.63 -9.74
N CYS A 178 -16.03 0.77 -9.08
CA CYS A 178 -14.71 1.13 -8.54
C CYS A 178 -13.75 1.59 -9.64
N GLN A 179 -13.86 1.00 -10.84
CA GLN A 179 -13.02 1.33 -11.99
C GLN A 179 -13.30 2.73 -12.56
N ALA A 180 -14.41 3.41 -12.19
CA ALA A 180 -14.64 4.80 -12.59
C ALA A 180 -13.58 5.76 -12.02
N CYS A 181 -12.94 5.37 -10.89
CA CYS A 181 -11.86 6.12 -10.27
C CYS A 181 -10.52 5.39 -10.32
N HIS A 182 -10.52 4.08 -10.09
CA HIS A 182 -9.31 3.28 -10.02
C HIS A 182 -9.04 2.57 -11.35
N LEU A 183 -8.40 3.29 -12.27
CA LEU A 183 -8.21 2.85 -13.65
C LEU A 183 -6.99 1.94 -13.80
N PRO A 184 -7.11 0.76 -14.45
CA PRO A 184 -5.96 -0.08 -14.76
C PRO A 184 -4.95 0.63 -15.69
N PRO A 185 -3.66 0.23 -15.69
CA PRO A 185 -3.08 -0.91 -14.97
C PRO A 185 -2.60 -0.59 -13.55
N THR A 186 -2.51 0.70 -13.19
CA THR A 186 -2.04 1.18 -11.88
C THR A 186 -3.16 1.33 -10.85
N PHE A 187 -4.42 1.26 -11.27
CA PHE A 187 -5.59 1.47 -10.42
C PHE A 187 -5.60 2.84 -9.74
N ASP A 188 -5.13 3.86 -10.45
CA ASP A 188 -5.15 5.27 -10.02
C ASP A 188 -5.75 6.18 -11.11
N LYS A 189 -5.92 7.45 -10.78
CA LYS A 189 -6.14 8.51 -11.77
C LYS A 189 -5.55 9.82 -11.29
N LYS A 190 -5.36 10.74 -12.24
CA LYS A 190 -4.85 12.09 -11.95
C LYS A 190 -5.81 12.93 -11.11
N ASP A 191 -7.12 12.72 -11.28
CA ASP A 191 -8.15 13.56 -10.66
C ASP A 191 -8.20 13.43 -9.14
N VAL A 192 -8.74 14.48 -8.52
CA VAL A 192 -9.04 14.53 -7.09
C VAL A 192 -10.53 14.29 -6.86
N GLU A 193 -10.84 13.41 -5.90
CA GLU A 193 -12.20 13.01 -5.59
C GLU A 193 -12.55 13.30 -4.14
N ASP A 194 -13.78 13.72 -3.89
CA ASP A 194 -14.35 13.78 -2.55
C ASP A 194 -15.16 12.52 -2.31
N VAL A 195 -14.55 11.59 -1.58
CA VAL A 195 -15.17 10.32 -1.15
C VAL A 195 -15.75 10.42 0.25
N LEU A 196 -16.18 11.62 0.65
CA LEU A 196 -16.71 11.97 1.97
C LEU A 196 -15.71 11.74 3.11
N ALA A 197 -14.41 11.73 2.78
CA ALA A 197 -13.35 11.41 3.73
C ALA A 197 -12.76 12.68 4.40
N GLY A 198 -13.40 13.84 4.29
CA GLY A 198 -12.88 15.10 4.85
C GLY A 198 -12.07 15.92 3.85
N GLY A 199 -12.42 15.84 2.57
CA GLY A 199 -11.84 16.66 1.51
C GLY A 199 -11.65 15.92 0.19
N LYS A 200 -11.16 16.66 -0.81
CA LYS A 200 -10.77 16.12 -2.12
C LYS A 200 -9.34 15.60 -2.09
N PHE A 201 -9.13 14.38 -2.57
CA PHE A 201 -7.82 13.74 -2.62
C PHE A 201 -7.58 13.08 -3.96
N LYS A 202 -6.33 13.09 -4.41
CA LYS A 202 -5.89 12.30 -5.56
C LYS A 202 -6.19 10.83 -5.32
N VAL A 203 -6.82 10.16 -6.28
CA VAL A 203 -7.08 8.72 -6.22
C VAL A 203 -5.75 7.96 -6.14
N PRO A 204 -5.46 7.20 -5.06
CA PRO A 204 -4.22 6.45 -4.93
C PRO A 204 -4.22 5.20 -5.82
N SER A 205 -3.02 4.75 -6.20
CA SER A 205 -2.86 3.43 -6.81
C SER A 205 -3.24 2.35 -5.81
N LEU A 206 -3.94 1.33 -6.30
CA LEU A 206 -4.27 0.14 -5.51
C LEU A 206 -3.25 -0.99 -5.70
N ARG A 207 -2.21 -0.80 -6.51
CA ARG A 207 -1.10 -1.76 -6.60
C ARG A 207 -0.39 -1.84 -5.26
N VAL A 208 -0.07 -3.06 -4.83
CA VAL A 208 0.55 -3.43 -3.54
C VAL A 208 -0.22 -2.95 -2.30
N VAL A 209 -1.52 -2.64 -2.44
CA VAL A 209 -2.32 -2.04 -1.36
C VAL A 209 -2.41 -2.95 -0.13
N SER A 210 -2.35 -4.27 -0.29
CA SER A 210 -2.34 -5.22 0.83
C SER A 210 -1.17 -5.05 1.80
N HIS A 211 -0.12 -4.33 1.41
CA HIS A 211 1.09 -4.11 2.22
C HIS A 211 1.23 -2.69 2.75
N THR A 212 0.24 -1.83 2.54
CA THR A 212 0.29 -0.41 2.88
C THR A 212 -0.78 -0.01 3.91
N ALA A 213 -1.21 -0.93 4.77
CA ALA A 213 -2.04 -0.58 5.91
C ALA A 213 -1.26 0.36 6.83
N PRO A 214 -1.89 1.38 7.43
CA PRO A 214 -3.32 1.64 7.39
C PRO A 214 -3.77 2.43 6.15
N TYR A 215 -5.06 2.34 5.83
CA TYR A 215 -5.65 2.83 4.59
C TYR A 215 -6.24 4.24 4.73
N PHE A 216 -6.45 4.86 3.57
CA PHE A 216 -6.86 6.26 3.38
C PHE A 216 -5.74 7.25 3.65
N HIS A 217 -6.01 8.52 3.33
CA HIS A 217 -5.01 9.57 3.43
C HIS A 217 -4.55 9.84 4.86
N ASP A 218 -5.33 9.47 5.87
CA ASP A 218 -5.05 9.67 7.29
C ASP A 218 -4.89 8.36 8.07
N GLY A 219 -4.92 7.21 7.40
CA GLY A 219 -4.73 5.91 8.04
C GLY A 219 -5.93 5.45 8.87
N ARG A 220 -7.13 6.01 8.73
CA ARG A 220 -8.27 5.69 9.63
C ARG A 220 -8.74 4.23 9.60
N PHE A 221 -8.37 3.44 8.59
CA PHE A 221 -8.78 2.04 8.49
C PHE A 221 -7.58 1.11 8.59
N ALA A 222 -7.61 0.19 9.55
CA ALA A 222 -6.53 -0.76 9.77
C ALA A 222 -6.53 -1.93 8.77
N THR A 223 -7.68 -2.21 8.14
CA THR A 223 -7.90 -3.41 7.30
C THR A 223 -8.51 -3.05 5.94
N LEU A 224 -8.21 -3.87 4.92
CA LEU A 224 -8.82 -3.72 3.60
C LEU A 224 -10.34 -3.88 3.68
N GLU A 225 -10.82 -4.76 4.54
CA GLU A 225 -12.24 -4.98 4.79
C GLU A 225 -12.95 -3.69 5.22
N GLN A 226 -12.37 -2.94 6.15
CA GLN A 226 -12.91 -1.65 6.59
C GLN A 226 -12.89 -0.62 5.45
N ALA A 227 -11.77 -0.51 4.72
CA ALA A 227 -11.63 0.42 3.60
C ALA A 227 -12.63 0.10 2.46
N VAL A 228 -12.80 -1.19 2.13
CA VAL A 228 -13.75 -1.66 1.11
C VAL A 228 -15.19 -1.40 1.52
N ARG A 229 -15.56 -1.68 2.78
CA ARG A 229 -16.90 -1.38 3.28
C ARG A 229 -17.21 0.11 3.21
N TYR A 230 -16.27 0.96 3.62
CA TYR A 230 -16.44 2.40 3.52
C TYR A 230 -16.63 2.84 2.05
N MET A 231 -15.81 2.35 1.12
CA MET A 231 -15.95 2.70 -0.29
C MET A 231 -17.26 2.18 -0.90
N TRP A 232 -17.75 1.03 -0.42
CA TRP A 232 -19.06 0.52 -0.83
C TRP A 232 -20.21 1.37 -0.29
N GLU A 233 -20.14 1.85 0.96
CA GLU A 233 -21.08 2.85 1.48
C GLU A 233 -21.05 4.15 0.68
N TYR A 234 -19.86 4.59 0.25
CA TYR A 234 -19.72 5.72 -0.64
C TYR A 234 -20.42 5.48 -1.99
N GLN A 235 -20.21 4.33 -2.65
CA GLN A 235 -20.87 4.01 -3.92
C GLN A 235 -22.40 4.00 -3.80
N GLN A 236 -22.93 3.49 -2.68
CA GLN A 236 -24.37 3.57 -2.36
C GLN A 236 -24.85 5.01 -2.24
N LYS A 237 -24.12 5.87 -1.52
CA LYS A 237 -24.44 7.31 -1.41
C LYS A 237 -24.29 8.06 -2.74
N ALA A 238 -23.38 7.60 -3.61
CA ALA A 238 -23.19 8.12 -4.96
C ALA A 238 -24.27 7.65 -5.94
N GLY A 239 -25.24 6.82 -5.50
CA GLY A 239 -26.42 6.45 -6.27
C GLY A 239 -26.27 5.20 -7.13
N THR A 240 -25.32 4.31 -6.82
CA THR A 240 -25.27 3.00 -7.50
C THR A 240 -26.56 2.20 -7.28
N THR A 241 -26.99 1.46 -8.30
CA THR A 241 -28.13 0.53 -8.22
C THR A 241 -27.71 -0.92 -7.93
N GLU A 242 -26.39 -1.17 -7.92
CA GLU A 242 -25.83 -2.48 -7.61
C GLU A 242 -26.13 -2.90 -6.17
N LYS A 243 -26.30 -4.21 -5.97
CA LYS A 243 -26.46 -4.81 -4.65
C LYS A 243 -25.35 -5.84 -4.46
N LEU A 244 -24.36 -5.49 -3.65
CA LEU A 244 -23.29 -6.41 -3.29
C LEU A 244 -23.68 -7.20 -2.04
N THR A 245 -23.37 -8.49 -2.05
CA THR A 245 -23.47 -9.38 -0.90
C THR A 245 -22.19 -9.33 -0.06
N GLU A 246 -22.23 -9.90 1.14
CA GLU A 246 -21.03 -10.11 1.94
C GLU A 246 -19.99 -11.02 1.24
N GLY A 247 -20.45 -11.93 0.37
CA GLY A 247 -19.56 -12.72 -0.48
C GLY A 247 -18.82 -11.86 -1.50
N ASP A 248 -19.53 -10.93 -2.13
CA ASP A 248 -18.95 -9.99 -3.09
C ASP A 248 -17.90 -9.09 -2.45
N LEU A 249 -18.15 -8.58 -1.24
CA LEU A 249 -17.19 -7.75 -0.52
C LEU A 249 -15.93 -8.53 -0.15
N ARG A 250 -16.07 -9.80 0.25
CA ARG A 250 -14.91 -10.68 0.49
C ARG A 250 -14.11 -10.93 -0.78
N ASP A 251 -14.77 -11.26 -1.88
CA ASP A 251 -14.09 -11.47 -3.16
C ASP A 251 -13.38 -10.18 -3.64
N LEU A 252 -14.01 -9.01 -3.44
CA LEU A 252 -13.40 -7.71 -3.73
C LEU A 252 -12.12 -7.47 -2.92
N VAL A 253 -12.13 -7.80 -1.63
CA VAL A 253 -10.93 -7.76 -0.78
C VAL A 253 -9.86 -8.73 -1.30
N GLU A 254 -10.22 -9.95 -1.72
CA GLU A 254 -9.28 -10.90 -2.33
C GLU A 254 -8.66 -10.37 -3.62
N PHE A 255 -9.43 -9.63 -4.43
CA PHE A 255 -8.87 -8.95 -5.59
C PHE A 255 -7.85 -7.88 -5.20
N LEU A 256 -8.16 -7.02 -4.23
CA LEU A 256 -7.21 -6.00 -3.74
C LEU A 256 -5.96 -6.62 -3.12
N ARG A 257 -6.08 -7.80 -2.50
CA ARG A 257 -4.95 -8.53 -1.92
C ARG A 257 -3.89 -8.93 -2.95
N VAL A 258 -4.32 -9.19 -4.19
CA VAL A 258 -3.44 -9.64 -5.26
C VAL A 258 -3.00 -8.53 -6.21
N LEU A 259 -3.30 -7.25 -5.92
CA LEU A 259 -2.84 -6.10 -6.71
C LEU A 259 -1.38 -5.71 -6.40
#